data_AF-A0A0R0KLB0-F1
#
_entry.id   AF-A0A0R0KLB0-F1
#
_cell.length_a   1.000
_cell.length_b   1.000
_cell.length_c   1.000
_cell.angle_alpha   90.00
_cell.angle_beta   90.00
_cell.angle_gamma   90.00
#
_symmetry.space_group_name_H-M   'P 1'
#
loop_
_entity.id
_entity.type
_entity.pdbx_description
1 polymer ?
#
loop_
_entity_poly.entity_id
_entity_poly.type
_entity_poly.pdbx_seq_one_letter_code
_entity_poly.pdbx_strand_id
1 'polypeptide(L)'
;MQYMKPAFRNAAFYCHAFSRSLTLNSNPLHLVSPFGRPQTFRLAPPISCFSSLMASSLEKQFDDFRVQFEESGTLRERIRSVVSEIESSTRLIYVTLLLVHQSRPTPELLEKAKSQVNVLKKQYKQLAEVVGGYPGQYYR
;
A
#
# COMPACT_ATOMS: atom_id res chain seq x y z
N MET A 1 27.39 -19.36 -30.12
CA MET A 1 25.95 -19.55 -30.38
C MET A 1 25.32 -20.19 -29.15
N GLN A 2 24.62 -19.42 -28.31
CA GLN A 2 23.65 -19.88 -27.32
C GLN A 2 22.70 -18.71 -27.07
N TYR A 3 21.43 -18.90 -27.42
CA TYR A 3 20.36 -17.90 -27.31
C TYR A 3 19.83 -17.85 -25.87
N MET A 4 19.85 -16.68 -25.23
CA MET A 4 19.06 -16.42 -24.03
C MET A 4 17.65 -15.92 -24.42
N LYS A 5 16.61 -16.57 -23.89
CA LYS A 5 15.21 -16.15 -23.96
C LYS A 5 14.94 -15.02 -22.96
N PRO A 6 14.33 -13.89 -23.33
CA PRO A 6 13.68 -13.00 -22.37
C PRO A 6 12.21 -13.40 -22.19
N ALA A 7 11.82 -13.68 -20.95
CA ALA A 7 10.43 -13.88 -20.56
C ALA A 7 9.81 -12.53 -20.14
N PHE A 8 9.23 -11.81 -21.09
CA PHE A 8 8.25 -10.76 -20.82
C PHE A 8 7.07 -10.94 -21.77
N ARG A 9 6.01 -11.59 -21.28
CA ARG A 9 4.70 -11.67 -21.93
C ARG A 9 3.65 -11.55 -20.84
N ASN A 10 3.13 -10.35 -20.64
CA ASN A 10 1.70 -10.07 -20.69
C ASN A 10 1.45 -8.61 -20.27
N ALA A 11 1.40 -7.76 -21.29
CA ALA A 11 0.57 -6.58 -21.25
C ALA A 11 -0.89 -7.06 -21.34
N ALA A 12 -1.63 -6.98 -20.23
CA ALA A 12 -3.08 -7.02 -20.25
C ALA A 12 -3.55 -5.67 -19.71
N PHE A 13 -3.97 -4.82 -20.64
CA PHE A 13 -4.84 -3.68 -20.39
C PHE A 13 -6.06 -4.16 -19.60
N TYR A 14 -6.23 -3.66 -18.38
CA TYR A 14 -7.52 -3.68 -17.67
C TYR A 14 -7.74 -2.31 -17.03
N CYS A 15 -8.13 -1.34 -17.86
CA CYS A 15 -9.04 -0.28 -17.42
C CYS A 15 -10.44 -0.87 -17.52
N HIS A 16 -10.93 -1.46 -16.43
CA HIS A 16 -12.36 -1.65 -16.22
C HIS A 16 -12.77 -0.90 -14.97
N ALA A 17 -13.54 0.15 -15.21
CA ALA A 17 -14.41 0.76 -14.22
C ALA A 17 -15.22 -0.33 -13.53
N PHE A 18 -15.19 -0.36 -12.19
CA PHE A 18 -16.33 -0.82 -11.45
C PHE A 18 -16.46 -0.02 -10.16
N SER A 19 -17.33 0.98 -10.24
CA SER A 19 -18.03 1.59 -9.13
C SER A 19 -18.52 0.50 -8.18
N ARG A 20 -17.83 0.28 -7.05
CA ARG A 20 -18.46 -0.36 -5.89
C ARG A 20 -19.17 0.72 -5.10
N SER A 21 -20.40 0.90 -5.53
CA SER A 21 -21.54 1.50 -4.84
C SER A 21 -21.42 1.44 -3.32
N LEU A 22 -21.33 2.63 -2.71
CA LEU A 22 -21.88 2.90 -1.39
C LEU A 22 -23.40 2.83 -1.52
N THR A 23 -23.99 1.65 -1.32
CA THR A 23 -25.45 1.53 -1.14
C THR A 23 -25.74 0.52 -0.05
N LEU A 24 -26.25 1.05 1.06
CA LEU A 24 -27.22 0.36 1.92
C LEU A 24 -28.12 -0.52 1.05
N ASN A 25 -28.03 -1.84 1.22
CA ASN A 25 -29.07 -2.75 0.76
C ASN A 25 -29.79 -3.28 2.00
N SER A 26 -30.80 -2.51 2.42
CA SER A 26 -31.89 -3.00 3.25
C SER A 26 -32.90 -3.65 2.29
N ASN A 27 -32.86 -4.97 2.13
CA ASN A 27 -33.97 -5.70 1.54
C ASN A 27 -34.52 -6.73 2.54
N PRO A 28 -35.83 -6.64 2.88
CA PRO A 28 -36.47 -7.48 3.87
C PRO A 28 -37.15 -8.70 3.20
N LEU A 29 -37.49 -9.67 4.05
CA LEU A 29 -38.46 -10.76 3.83
C LEU A 29 -37.97 -12.03 3.10
N HIS A 30 -38.45 -13.15 3.64
CA HIS A 30 -38.45 -14.51 3.11
C HIS A 30 -37.20 -15.38 3.37
N LEU A 31 -37.04 -15.82 4.62
CA LEU A 31 -36.61 -17.19 4.89
C LEU A 31 -37.72 -17.93 5.62
N VAL A 32 -38.30 -18.88 4.89
CA VAL A 32 -39.36 -19.81 5.31
C VAL A 32 -38.88 -20.65 6.49
N SER A 33 -39.65 -20.67 7.58
CA SER A 33 -39.49 -21.65 8.66
C SER A 33 -40.39 -22.85 8.40
N PRO A 34 -39.89 -24.08 8.60
CA PRO A 34 -40.74 -25.23 8.83
C PRO A 34 -40.55 -25.69 10.29
N PHE A 35 -41.67 -25.87 10.99
CA PHE A 35 -41.79 -26.54 12.30
C PHE A 35 -41.42 -25.79 13.59
N GLY A 36 -42.39 -25.81 14.51
CA GLY A 36 -42.14 -25.89 15.95
C GLY A 36 -42.48 -24.63 16.75
N ARG A 37 -43.68 -24.60 17.35
CA ARG A 37 -44.06 -23.68 18.42
C ARG A 37 -42.93 -23.61 19.47
N PRO A 38 -42.32 -22.45 19.75
CA PRO A 38 -41.39 -22.35 20.86
C PRO A 38 -42.20 -22.44 22.15
N GLN A 39 -42.09 -23.56 22.86
CA GLN A 39 -42.39 -23.58 24.28
C GLN A 39 -41.47 -22.56 24.94
N THR A 40 -42.05 -21.76 25.82
CA THR A 40 -41.40 -20.68 26.57
C THR A 40 -40.37 -21.27 27.53
N PHE A 41 -39.22 -21.72 27.00
CA PHE A 41 -38.06 -21.96 27.82
C PHE A 41 -37.58 -20.59 28.29
N ARG A 42 -37.77 -20.31 29.58
CA ARG A 42 -37.02 -19.26 30.29
C ARG A 42 -35.54 -19.61 30.13
N LEU A 43 -34.92 -19.12 29.05
CA LEU A 43 -33.48 -19.04 28.96
C LEU A 43 -33.05 -18.07 30.07
N ALA A 44 -32.37 -18.60 31.08
CA ALA A 44 -31.62 -17.79 32.03
C ALA A 44 -30.81 -16.76 31.23
N PRO A 45 -30.68 -15.50 31.72
CA PRO A 45 -29.97 -14.48 30.97
C PRO A 45 -28.59 -15.03 30.62
N PRO A 46 -28.18 -14.96 29.33
CA PRO A 46 -26.89 -15.48 28.93
C PRO A 46 -25.83 -14.73 29.73
N ILE A 47 -24.75 -15.42 30.06
CA ILE A 47 -23.71 -14.96 30.96
C ILE A 47 -23.15 -13.61 30.47
N SER A 48 -23.77 -12.50 30.89
CA SER A 48 -23.52 -11.18 30.29
C SER A 48 -22.13 -10.68 30.64
N CYS A 49 -21.55 -11.18 31.74
CA CYS A 49 -20.19 -10.92 32.13
C CYS A 49 -19.17 -11.49 31.12
N PHE A 50 -19.40 -12.68 30.53
CA PHE A 50 -18.45 -13.22 29.55
C PHE A 50 -18.52 -12.46 28.23
N SER A 51 -19.71 -12.09 27.75
CA SER A 51 -19.84 -11.27 26.55
C SER A 51 -19.20 -9.88 26.71
N SER A 52 -19.37 -9.23 27.88
CA SER A 52 -18.74 -7.94 28.14
C SER A 52 -17.21 -8.03 28.24
N LEU A 53 -16.67 -9.08 28.88
CA LEU A 53 -15.23 -9.30 28.95
C LEU A 53 -14.63 -9.60 27.57
N MET A 54 -15.28 -10.44 26.77
CA MET A 54 -14.85 -10.72 25.39
C MET A 54 -14.97 -9.49 24.50
N ALA A 55 -16.02 -8.68 24.64
CA ALA A 55 -16.17 -7.42 23.92
C ALA A 55 -15.02 -6.46 24.24
N SER A 56 -14.70 -6.28 25.53
CA SER A 56 -13.57 -5.41 25.94
C SER A 56 -12.21 -5.92 25.46
N SER A 57 -12.03 -7.25 25.42
CA SER A 57 -10.81 -7.88 24.88
C SER A 57 -10.68 -7.67 23.37
N LEU A 58 -11.77 -7.82 22.62
CA LEU A 58 -11.79 -7.59 21.18
C LEU A 58 -11.61 -6.11 20.84
N GLU A 59 -12.25 -5.21 21.58
CA GLU A 59 -12.12 -3.77 21.40
C GLU A 59 -10.66 -3.32 21.55
N LYS A 60 -9.98 -3.79 22.61
CA LYS A 60 -8.54 -3.58 22.77
C LYS A 60 -7.72 -4.12 21.59
N GLN A 61 -8.06 -5.32 21.10
CA GLN A 61 -7.35 -5.90 19.96
C GLN A 61 -7.54 -5.08 18.68
N PHE A 62 -8.75 -4.55 18.44
CA PHE A 62 -9.01 -3.66 17.32
C PHE A 62 -8.25 -2.33 17.47
N ASP A 63 -8.16 -1.78 18.68
CA ASP A 63 -7.36 -0.59 18.94
C ASP A 63 -5.89 -0.83 18.64
N ASP A 64 -5.31 -1.95 19.08
CA ASP A 64 -3.94 -2.35 18.77
C ASP A 64 -3.73 -2.46 17.25
N PHE A 65 -4.67 -3.06 16.53
CA PHE A 65 -4.62 -3.12 15.06
C PHE A 65 -4.69 -1.74 14.41
N ARG A 66 -5.56 -0.85 14.90
CA ARG A 66 -5.68 0.51 14.37
C ARG A 66 -4.36 1.27 14.49
N VAL A 67 -3.69 1.17 15.64
CA VAL A 67 -2.37 1.78 15.86
C VAL A 67 -1.35 1.21 14.87
N GLN A 68 -1.25 -0.12 14.74
CA GLN A 68 -0.33 -0.74 13.79
C GLN A 68 -0.61 -0.34 12.33
N PHE A 69 -1.88 -0.24 11.93
CA PHE A 69 -2.26 0.17 10.59
C PHE A 69 -1.88 1.63 10.31
N GLU A 70 -2.11 2.53 11.27
CA GLU A 70 -1.72 3.94 11.15
C GLU A 70 -0.19 4.07 11.03
N GLU A 71 0.56 3.40 11.90
CA GLU A 71 2.03 3.35 11.84
C GLU A 71 2.53 2.82 10.49
N SER A 72 1.95 1.72 10.00
CA SER A 72 2.29 1.18 8.68
C SER A 72 1.91 2.16 7.55
N GLY A 73 0.83 2.92 7.71
CA GLY A 73 0.35 3.90 6.75
C GLY A 73 1.31 5.09 6.63
N THR A 74 1.71 5.66 7.76
CA THR A 74 2.70 6.74 7.82
C THR A 74 4.05 6.30 7.26
N LEU A 75 4.48 5.06 7.51
CA LEU A 75 5.69 4.49 6.94
C LEU A 75 5.61 4.39 5.40
N ARG A 76 4.50 3.84 4.87
CA ARG A 76 4.30 3.77 3.41
C ARG A 76 4.34 5.17 2.78
N GLU A 77 3.78 6.17 3.43
CA GLU A 77 3.79 7.54 2.93
C GLU A 77 5.19 8.15 2.91
N ARG A 78 5.98 7.91 3.96
CA ARG A 78 7.40 8.30 3.99
C ARG A 78 8.19 7.65 2.85
N ILE A 79 7.97 6.35 2.59
CA ILE A 79 8.60 5.65 1.46
C ILE A 79 8.20 6.31 0.14
N ARG A 80 6.91 6.57 -0.10
CA ARG A 80 6.43 7.23 -1.33
C ARG A 80 7.03 8.60 -1.54
N SER A 81 7.17 9.39 -0.47
CA SER A 81 7.81 10.71 -0.52
C SER A 81 9.23 10.59 -1.04
N VAL A 82 10.06 9.74 -0.41
CA VAL A 82 11.47 9.55 -0.82
C VAL A 82 11.57 8.99 -2.24
N VAL A 83 10.72 8.03 -2.62
CA VAL A 83 10.69 7.49 -3.98
C VAL A 83 10.32 8.57 -5.00
N SER A 84 9.34 9.42 -4.71
CA SER A 84 8.95 10.54 -5.60
C SER A 84 10.11 11.53 -5.80
N GLU A 85 10.90 11.77 -4.77
CA GLU A 85 12.11 12.59 -4.85
C GLU A 85 13.21 11.92 -5.71
N ILE A 86 13.43 10.61 -5.57
CA ILE A 86 14.36 9.83 -6.40
C ILE A 86 13.95 9.89 -7.87
N GLU A 87 12.66 9.69 -8.16
CA GLU A 87 12.13 9.80 -9.51
C GLU A 87 12.34 11.20 -10.09
N SER A 88 12.14 12.25 -9.29
CA SER A 88 12.36 13.64 -9.71
C SER A 88 13.82 13.89 -10.10
N SER A 89 14.77 13.50 -9.25
CA SER A 89 16.21 13.60 -9.54
C SER A 89 16.59 12.79 -10.79
N THR A 90 16.02 11.60 -10.95
CA THR A 90 16.26 10.74 -12.11
C THR A 90 15.72 11.36 -13.39
N ARG A 91 14.52 11.97 -13.36
CA ARG A 91 13.96 12.73 -14.48
C ARG A 91 14.87 13.90 -14.88
N LEU A 92 15.44 14.62 -13.91
CA LEU A 92 16.39 15.71 -14.19
C LEU A 92 17.67 15.21 -14.88
N ILE A 93 18.22 14.07 -14.44
CA ILE A 93 19.36 13.43 -15.10
C ILE A 93 19.01 13.07 -16.53
N TYR A 94 17.88 12.39 -16.73
CA TYR A 94 17.43 11.95 -18.05
C TYR A 94 17.27 13.12 -19.02
N VAL A 95 16.56 14.18 -18.62
CA VAL A 95 16.41 15.40 -19.44
C VAL A 95 17.75 16.05 -19.75
N THR A 96 18.67 16.09 -18.79
CA THR A 96 20.01 16.67 -19.00
C THR A 96 20.83 15.84 -19.99
N LEU A 97 20.74 14.51 -19.92
CA LEU A 97 21.44 13.62 -20.85
C LEU A 97 20.82 13.62 -22.25
N LEU A 98 19.50 13.80 -22.38
CA LEU A 98 18.85 13.96 -23.68
C LEU A 98 19.43 15.15 -24.48
N LEU A 99 19.80 16.23 -23.81
CA LEU A 99 20.41 17.41 -24.45
C LEU A 99 21.79 17.14 -25.05
N VAL A 100 22.52 16.15 -24.52
CA VAL A 100 23.82 15.71 -25.09
C VAL A 100 23.63 15.09 -26.48
N HIS A 101 22.51 14.39 -26.70
CA HIS A 101 22.19 13.79 -28.00
C HIS A 101 21.64 14.80 -29.02
N GLN A 102 21.09 15.93 -28.55
CA GLN A 102 20.47 16.97 -29.40
C GLN A 102 21.47 18.01 -29.92
N SER A 103 22.70 17.60 -30.22
CA SER A 103 23.78 18.45 -30.76
C SER A 103 24.20 19.63 -29.86
N ARG A 104 23.89 19.57 -28.56
CA ARG A 104 24.35 20.55 -27.57
C ARG A 104 25.21 19.91 -26.48
N PRO A 105 26.29 19.16 -26.81
CA PRO A 105 27.18 18.61 -25.80
C PRO A 105 28.03 19.73 -25.18
N THR A 106 27.48 20.41 -24.18
CA THR A 106 28.25 21.33 -23.34
C THR A 106 28.73 20.56 -22.11
N PRO A 107 30.01 20.66 -21.71
CA PRO A 107 30.53 19.99 -20.50
C PRO A 107 29.70 20.30 -19.25
N GLU A 108 29.11 21.50 -19.18
CA GLU A 108 28.16 21.92 -18.15
C GLU A 108 26.98 20.98 -17.95
N LEU A 109 26.46 20.36 -19.02
CA LEU A 109 25.36 19.40 -18.92
C LEU A 109 25.79 18.12 -18.21
N LEU A 110 26.99 17.62 -18.52
CA LEU A 110 27.54 16.45 -17.84
C LEU A 110 27.81 16.74 -16.37
N GLU A 111 28.35 17.92 -16.04
CA GLU A 111 28.55 18.32 -14.65
C GLU A 111 27.22 18.48 -13.90
N LYS A 112 26.18 19.01 -14.56
CA LYS A 112 24.83 19.06 -13.99
C LYS A 112 24.27 17.66 -13.74
N ALA A 113 24.40 16.73 -14.67
CA ALA A 113 23.97 15.35 -14.47
C ALA A 113 24.75 14.65 -13.34
N LYS A 114 26.08 14.85 -13.27
CA LYS A 114 26.93 14.34 -12.18
C LYS A 114 26.52 14.91 -10.82
N SER A 115 26.14 16.19 -10.75
CA SER A 115 25.69 16.80 -9.49
C SER A 115 24.44 16.11 -8.92
N GLN A 116 23.53 15.65 -9.79
CA GLN A 116 22.32 14.92 -9.39
C GLN A 116 22.64 13.51 -8.86
N VAL A 117 23.74 12.88 -9.28
CA VAL A 117 24.17 11.58 -8.72
C VAL A 117 24.43 11.69 -7.22
N ASN A 118 24.98 12.81 -6.75
CA ASN A 118 25.18 13.04 -5.32
C ASN A 118 23.85 13.25 -4.58
N VAL A 119 22.85 13.85 -5.22
CA VAL A 119 21.49 13.97 -4.69
C VAL A 119 20.85 12.58 -4.56
N LEU A 120 20.93 11.77 -5.61
CA LEU A 120 20.43 10.39 -5.60
C LEU A 120 21.06 9.55 -4.47
N LYS A 121 22.39 9.65 -4.27
CA LYS A 121 23.06 8.96 -3.15
C LYS A 121 22.45 9.32 -1.79
N LYS A 122 22.14 10.59 -1.56
CA LYS A 122 21.49 11.05 -0.32
C LYS A 122 20.07 10.50 -0.19
N GLN A 123 19.29 10.52 -1.27
CA GLN A 123 17.92 10.01 -1.28
C GLN A 123 17.87 8.49 -1.06
N TYR A 124 18.76 7.72 -1.69
CA TYR A 124 18.87 6.27 -1.43
C TYR A 124 19.32 5.97 0.00
N LYS A 125 20.21 6.79 0.57
CA LYS A 125 20.57 6.67 1.99
C LYS A 125 19.36 6.92 2.89
N GLN A 126 18.60 7.98 2.63
CA GLN A 126 17.36 8.29 3.35
C GLN A 126 16.34 7.16 3.21
N LEU A 127 16.19 6.57 2.02
CA LEU A 127 15.32 5.42 1.81
C LEU A 127 15.79 4.21 2.66
N ALA A 128 17.09 3.94 2.68
CA ALA A 128 17.66 2.87 3.50
C ALA A 128 17.44 3.11 5.00
N GLU A 129 17.51 4.35 5.48
CA GLU A 129 17.19 4.71 6.87
C GLU A 129 15.71 4.49 7.19
N VAL A 130 14.80 4.85 6.29
CA VAL A 130 13.35 4.64 6.45
C VAL A 130 13.04 3.15 6.49
N VAL A 131 13.61 2.35 5.58
CA VAL A 131 13.34 0.90 5.49
C VAL A 131 14.08 0.10 6.56
N GLY A 132 15.29 0.52 6.94
CA GLY A 132 16.14 -0.15 7.92
C GLY A 132 15.52 -0.22 9.31
N GLY A 133 14.58 0.68 9.64
CA GLY A 133 13.80 0.62 10.88
C GLY A 133 12.78 -0.53 10.94
N TYR A 134 12.53 -1.24 9.83
CA TYR A 134 11.42 -2.19 9.70
C TYR A 134 11.83 -3.45 8.90
N PRO A 135 12.74 -4.28 9.43
CA PRO A 135 13.17 -5.50 8.74
C PRO A 135 11.99 -6.47 8.55
N GLY A 136 11.92 -7.10 7.37
CA GLY A 136 10.94 -8.15 7.07
C GLY A 136 9.56 -7.67 6.60
N GLN A 137 9.33 -6.37 6.47
CA GLN A 137 8.08 -5.84 5.91
C GLN A 137 8.12 -5.82 4.37
N TYR A 138 7.02 -6.24 3.73
CA TYR A 138 6.86 -6.23 2.29
C TYR A 138 6.28 -4.89 1.82
N TYR A 139 7.02 -4.16 1.00
CA TYR A 139 6.56 -2.92 0.38
C TYR A 139 6.47 -3.15 -1.13
N ARG A 140 5.25 -3.14 -1.66
CA ARG A 140 4.96 -3.23 -3.09
C ARG A 140 4.19 -2.01 -3.55
#